data_AF-A0A356GSG4-F1
#
_entry.id   AF-A0A356GSG4-F1
#
_cell.length_a   1.000
_cell.length_b   1.000
_cell.length_c   1.000
_cell.angle_alpha   90.00
_cell.angle_beta   90.00
_cell.angle_gamma   90.00
#
_symmetry.space_group_name_H-M   'P 1'
#
loop_
_entity.id
_entity.type
_entity.pdbx_description
1 polymer ?
#
loop_
_entity_poly.entity_id
_entity_poly.type
_entity_poly.pdbx_seq_one_letter_code
_entity_poly.pdbx_strand_id
1 'polypeptide(L)'
;MKLLTFSLQPFPGEDASGLRIEGTIGRHGNTLSIGCAILGNLSKIAIPSPAELPGRRDRLWEETCLELFLGEKGFERYWEFHLSPAVQRSESATGDGGSRLPREQLREPDAVNRSASGSCR
;
A
#
# COMPACT_ATOMS: atom_id res chain seq x y z
N MET A 1 8.02 -5.37 -20.55
CA MET A 1 7.62 -5.47 -19.13
C MET A 1 6.33 -6.25 -19.05
N LYS A 2 6.26 -7.35 -18.29
CA LYS A 2 5.01 -8.08 -18.07
C LYS A 2 4.27 -7.44 -16.90
N LEU A 3 3.04 -7.00 -17.14
CA LEU A 3 2.12 -6.49 -16.11
C LEU A 3 1.19 -7.61 -15.68
N LEU A 4 0.99 -7.75 -14.38
CA LEU A 4 -0.03 -8.57 -13.77
C LEU A 4 -1.15 -7.64 -13.28
N THR A 5 -2.39 -8.03 -13.52
CA THR A 5 -3.57 -7.35 -12.98
C THR A 5 -4.02 -8.04 -11.70
N PHE A 6 -4.53 -7.27 -10.74
CA PHE A 6 -5.10 -7.79 -9.51
C PHE A 6 -6.35 -7.00 -9.09
N SER A 7 -7.17 -7.63 -8.24
CA SER A 7 -8.25 -6.97 -7.51
C SER A 7 -8.07 -7.29 -6.04
N LEU A 8 -8.17 -6.28 -5.18
CA LEU A 8 -8.15 -6.49 -3.74
C LEU A 8 -9.49 -7.07 -3.28
N GLN A 9 -9.42 -7.88 -2.24
CA GLN A 9 -10.58 -8.43 -1.55
C GLN A 9 -10.70 -7.73 -0.20
N PRO A 10 -11.93 -7.38 0.23
CA PRO A 10 -12.15 -6.89 1.59
C PRO A 10 -11.74 -7.94 2.62
N PHE A 11 -11.40 -7.48 3.82
CA PHE A 11 -11.18 -8.42 4.93
C PHE A 11 -12.48 -9.17 5.24
N PRO A 12 -12.38 -10.45 5.65
CA PRO A 12 -13.55 -11.23 6.03
C PRO A 12 -14.39 -10.51 7.10
N GLY A 13 -15.66 -10.29 6.82
CA GLY A 13 -16.59 -9.62 7.74
C GLY A 13 -16.70 -8.10 7.57
N GLU A 14 -15.88 -7.48 6.72
CA GLU A 14 -15.95 -6.05 6.40
C GLU A 14 -16.76 -5.81 5.13
N ASP A 15 -17.60 -4.77 5.14
CA ASP A 15 -18.31 -4.31 3.94
C ASP A 15 -17.44 -3.28 3.20
N ALA A 16 -17.11 -3.59 1.95
CA ALA A 16 -16.42 -2.66 1.06
C ALA A 16 -17.26 -1.42 0.71
N SER A 17 -18.52 -1.34 1.15
CA SER A 17 -19.45 -0.24 0.86
C SER A 17 -19.69 -0.01 -0.64
N GLY A 18 -19.48 -1.06 -1.44
CA GLY A 18 -19.52 -1.03 -2.91
C GLY A 18 -18.25 -0.47 -3.58
N LEU A 19 -17.17 -0.28 -2.82
CA LEU A 19 -15.87 0.10 -3.33
C LEU A 19 -15.12 -1.13 -3.86
N ARG A 20 -14.36 -0.93 -4.93
CA ARG A 20 -13.43 -1.93 -5.46
C ARG A 20 -12.09 -1.28 -5.71
N ILE A 21 -11.02 -1.98 -5.36
CA ILE A 21 -9.66 -1.56 -5.68
C ILE A 21 -9.09 -2.58 -6.67
N GLU A 22 -8.80 -2.10 -7.87
CA GLU A 22 -8.15 -2.86 -8.92
C GLU A 22 -6.75 -2.28 -9.16
N GLY A 23 -5.83 -3.08 -9.67
CA GLY A 23 -4.49 -2.60 -9.91
C GLY A 23 -3.68 -3.42 -10.89
N THR A 24 -2.51 -2.87 -11.20
CA THR A 24 -1.48 -3.51 -12.00
C THR A 24 -0.17 -3.49 -11.25
N ILE A 25 0.62 -4.54 -11.41
CA ILE A 25 1.97 -4.63 -10.89
C ILE A 25 2.89 -5.21 -11.96
N GLY A 26 4.05 -4.60 -12.14
CA GLY A 26 5.03 -5.03 -13.12
C GLY A 26 6.43 -4.78 -12.60
N ARG A 27 7.37 -5.66 -12.95
CA ARG A 27 8.79 -5.48 -12.64
C ARG A 27 9.58 -5.39 -13.94
N HIS A 28 10.50 -4.43 -13.98
CA HIS A 28 11.48 -4.29 -15.05
C HIS A 28 12.84 -3.94 -14.45
N GLY A 29 13.78 -4.89 -14.50
CA GLY A 29 15.08 -4.77 -13.81
C GLY A 29 14.90 -4.57 -12.30
N ASN A 30 15.37 -3.42 -11.81
CA ASN A 30 15.29 -3.00 -10.41
C ASN A 30 14.09 -2.11 -10.11
N THR A 31 13.24 -1.82 -11.12
CA THR A 31 12.06 -0.99 -10.96
C THR A 31 10.82 -1.86 -10.77
N LEU A 32 10.07 -1.59 -9.71
CA LEU A 32 8.73 -2.11 -9.50
C LEU A 32 7.73 -0.99 -9.81
N SER A 33 6.81 -1.24 -10.73
CA SER A 33 5.72 -0.32 -11.07
C SER A 33 4.41 -0.89 -10.53
N ILE A 34 3.67 -0.05 -9.81
CA ILE A 34 2.34 -0.35 -9.30
C ILE A 34 1.38 0.76 -9.72
N GLY A 35 0.19 0.37 -10.15
CA GLY A 35 -0.92 1.29 -10.40
C GLY A 35 -2.16 0.76 -9.70
N CYS A 36 -2.90 1.64 -9.04
CA CYS A 36 -4.13 1.30 -8.33
C CYS A 36 -5.25 2.23 -8.78
N ALA A 37 -6.44 1.68 -8.97
CA ALA A 37 -7.66 2.40 -9.25
C ALA A 37 -8.68 2.08 -8.15
N ILE A 38 -9.18 3.12 -7.49
CA ILE A 38 -10.28 3.01 -6.53
C ILE A 38 -11.57 3.32 -7.29
N LEU A 39 -12.46 2.35 -7.34
CA LEU A 39 -13.71 2.36 -8.10
C LEU A 39 -14.90 2.30 -7.14
N GLY A 40 -16.01 2.92 -7.53
CA GLY A 40 -17.25 2.97 -6.74
C GLY A 40 -17.62 4.38 -6.30
N ASN A 41 -18.33 4.50 -5.18
CA ASN A 41 -18.75 5.80 -4.66
C ASN A 41 -17.64 6.43 -3.80
N LEU A 42 -16.77 7.23 -4.43
CA LEU A 42 -15.67 7.91 -3.76
C LEU A 42 -16.11 8.93 -2.71
N SER A 43 -17.35 9.42 -2.75
CA SER A 43 -17.90 10.33 -1.72
C SER A 43 -18.05 9.65 -0.35
N LYS A 44 -17.94 8.31 -0.29
CA LYS A 44 -17.91 7.55 0.96
C LYS A 44 -16.50 7.42 1.56
N ILE A 45 -15.47 7.90 0.86
CA ILE A 45 -14.08 7.84 1.31
C ILE A 45 -13.63 9.27 1.63
N ALA A 46 -13.01 9.44 2.80
CA ALA A 46 -12.34 10.69 3.15
C ALA A 46 -10.99 10.79 2.41
N ILE A 47 -11.02 11.17 1.13
CA ILE A 47 -9.80 11.41 0.34
C ILE A 47 -9.21 12.77 0.77
N PRO A 48 -7.94 12.82 1.20
CA PRO A 48 -7.31 14.09 1.57
C PRO A 48 -7.18 15.02 0.36
N SER A 49 -7.03 16.32 0.61
CA SER A 49 -6.79 17.28 -0.46
C SER A 49 -5.45 16.98 -1.14
N PRO A 50 -5.35 17.08 -2.48
CA PRO A 50 -4.09 16.90 -3.18
C PRO A 50 -3.01 17.84 -2.64
N ALA A 51 -1.81 17.30 -2.44
CA ALA A 51 -0.66 18.14 -2.16
C ALA A 51 -0.23 18.89 -3.43
N GLU A 52 0.21 20.14 -3.28
CA GLU A 52 0.69 20.94 -4.41
C GLU A 52 1.89 20.31 -5.13
N LEU A 53 2.69 19.53 -4.39
CA LEU A 53 3.84 18.78 -4.91
C LEU A 53 3.82 17.33 -4.42
N PRO A 54 4.03 16.35 -5.31
CA PRO A 54 4.24 14.97 -4.90
C PRO A 54 5.55 14.86 -4.12
N GLY A 55 5.52 14.17 -2.98
CA GLY A 55 6.68 14.06 -2.11
C GLY A 55 6.47 13.06 -0.98
N ARG A 56 7.59 12.62 -0.39
CA ARG A 56 7.56 11.74 0.77
C ARG A 56 6.97 12.50 1.97
N ARG A 57 5.96 11.92 2.60
CA ARG A 57 5.32 12.45 3.81
C ARG A 57 5.33 11.39 4.90
N ASP A 58 5.49 11.84 6.13
CA ASP A 58 5.32 10.99 7.30
C ASP A 58 3.83 10.93 7.70
N ARG A 59 3.47 9.90 8.47
CA ARG A 59 2.13 9.73 9.08
C ARG A 59 0.97 9.62 8.10
N LEU A 60 1.22 9.18 6.86
CA LEU A 60 0.16 8.92 5.87
C LEU A 60 -0.89 7.89 6.32
N TRP A 61 -0.53 7.01 7.26
CA TRP A 61 -1.41 6.00 7.86
C TRP A 61 -2.54 6.59 8.74
N GLU A 62 -2.50 7.89 9.04
CA GLU A 62 -3.54 8.56 9.84
C GLU A 62 -4.70 9.07 8.99
N GLU A 63 -4.55 9.02 7.67
CA GLU A 63 -5.56 9.39 6.68
C GLU A 63 -5.89 8.17 5.81
N THR A 64 -6.86 8.31 4.91
CA THR A 64 -7.09 7.29 3.88
C THR A 64 -5.81 7.09 3.08
N CYS A 65 -5.27 5.88 3.10
CA CYS A 65 -4.08 5.51 2.34
C CYS A 65 -4.22 4.12 1.70
N LEU A 66 -3.33 3.83 0.75
CA LEU A 66 -3.10 2.52 0.17
C LEU A 66 -1.76 1.99 0.68
N GLU A 67 -1.73 0.75 1.12
CA GLU A 67 -0.54 0.12 1.69
C GLU A 67 -0.01 -0.97 0.75
N LEU A 68 1.32 -1.00 0.55
CA LEU A 68 2.01 -2.06 -0.18
C LEU A 68 3.10 -2.67 0.71
N PHE A 69 3.02 -3.98 0.91
CA PHE A 69 4.02 -4.77 1.61
C PHE A 69 4.80 -5.62 0.60
N LEU A 70 6.10 -5.40 0.51
CA LEU A 70 7.00 -6.11 -0.39
C LEU A 70 8.00 -6.95 0.41
N GLY A 71 7.81 -8.26 0.44
CA GLY A 71 8.74 -9.21 1.05
C GLY A 71 9.58 -9.94 0.02
N GLU A 72 10.80 -10.34 0.41
CA GLU A 72 11.59 -11.30 -0.35
C GLU A 72 11.29 -12.73 0.15
N LYS A 73 11.08 -13.66 -0.78
CA LYS A 73 10.73 -15.03 -0.43
C LYS A 73 11.86 -15.67 0.39
N GLY A 74 11.51 -16.27 1.53
CA GLY A 74 12.47 -16.94 2.42
C GLY A 74 13.10 -16.02 3.45
N PHE A 75 12.75 -14.74 3.48
CA PHE A 75 13.17 -13.80 4.50
C PHE A 75 11.97 -13.17 5.20
N GLU A 76 12.14 -12.83 6.48
CA GLU A 76 11.13 -12.10 7.27
C GLU A 76 11.16 -10.59 7.00
N ARG A 77 12.23 -10.09 6.37
CA ARG A 77 12.35 -8.69 6.01
C ARG A 77 11.36 -8.32 4.91
N TYR A 78 10.73 -7.17 5.08
CA TYR A 78 9.87 -6.58 4.07
C TYR A 78 10.04 -5.06 4.04
N TRP A 79 9.63 -4.46 2.92
CA TRP A 79 9.44 -3.03 2.78
C TRP A 79 7.94 -2.73 2.84
N GLU A 80 7.61 -1.64 3.52
CA GLU A 80 6.25 -1.13 3.65
C GLU A 80 6.18 0.25 3.01
N PHE A 81 5.16 0.46 2.18
CA PHE A 81 4.92 1.73 1.50
C PHE A 81 3.50 2.19 1.78
N HIS A 82 3.36 3.40 2.30
CA HIS A 82 2.08 4.10 2.45
C HIS A 82 1.93 5.12 1.34
N LEU A 83 0.84 5.03 0.58
CA LEU A 83 0.54 5.87 -0.57
C LEU A 83 -0.78 6.61 -0.34
N SER A 84 -0.75 7.93 -0.39
CA SER A 84 -2.00 8.71 -0.34
C SER A 84 -2.76 8.56 -1.68
N PRO A 85 -4.09 8.40 -1.68
CA PRO A 85 -4.89 8.43 -2.90
C PRO A 85 -5.04 9.84 -3.48
N ALA A 86 -4.57 10.88 -2.78
CA ALA A 86 -4.69 12.28 -3.19
C ALA A 86 -3.62 12.74 -4.19
N VAL A 87 -2.76 11.85 -4.71
CA VAL A 87 -1.72 12.24 -5.66
C VAL A 87 -2.35 12.58 -7.01
N GLN A 88 -2.10 13.80 -7.51
CA GLN A 88 -2.51 14.18 -8.86
C GLN A 88 -1.36 13.96 -9.84
N ARG A 89 -1.59 13.02 -10.77
CA ARG A 89 -0.72 12.58 -11.90
C ARG A 89 0.44 11.65 -11.53
N SER A 90 0.69 10.71 -12.44
CA SER A 90 1.63 9.59 -12.35
C SER A 90 3.08 10.06 -12.39
N GLU A 91 3.84 9.76 -11.33
CA GLU A 91 5.30 9.85 -11.34
C GLU A 91 5.92 8.47 -11.07
N SER A 92 6.91 8.12 -11.89
CA SER A 92 7.71 6.91 -11.77
C SER A 92 8.71 7.04 -10.62
N ALA A 93 8.46 6.38 -9.48
CA ALA A 93 9.42 6.30 -8.39
C ALA A 93 10.51 5.26 -8.72
N THR A 94 11.76 5.69 -8.85
CA THR A 94 12.92 4.80 -8.83
C THR A 94 13.43 4.76 -7.41
N GLY A 95 13.21 3.64 -6.71
CA GLY A 95 13.72 3.44 -5.36
C GLY A 95 15.21 3.13 -5.40
N ASP A 96 16.04 4.08 -4.95
CA ASP A 96 17.41 3.76 -4.54
C ASP A 96 17.37 3.12 -3.15
N GLY A 97 18.12 2.04 -2.97
CA GLY A 97 18.04 1.12 -1.84
C GLY A 97 18.54 1.73 -0.54
N GLY A 98 17.74 2.58 0.11
CA GLY A 98 18.00 3.06 1.46
C GLY A 98 17.66 1.98 2.50
N SER A 99 18.68 1.34 3.06
CA SER A 99 18.54 0.36 4.15
C SER A 99 17.95 1.00 5.40
N ARG A 100 16.83 0.48 5.90
CA ARG A 100 16.48 0.56 7.34
C ARG A 100 16.40 -0.85 7.90
N LEU A 101 17.33 -1.17 8.80
CA LEU A 101 17.23 -2.23 9.81
C LEU A 101 17.08 -1.52 11.18
N PRO A 102 16.70 -2.22 12.27
CA PRO A 102 15.44 -2.92 12.50
C PRO A 102 14.67 -2.25 13.67
N ARG A 103 13.36 -2.52 13.79
CA ARG A 103 12.60 -2.20 15.01
C ARG A 103 12.76 -3.35 16.01
N GLU A 104 13.74 -3.23 16.89
CA GLU A 104 13.80 -4.00 18.13
C GLU A 104 12.76 -3.43 19.10
N GLN A 105 11.60 -4.09 19.19
CA GLN A 105 10.99 -4.34 20.49
C GLN A 105 10.11 -5.61 20.40
N LEU A 106 10.74 -6.72 20.80
CA LEU A 106 10.16 -8.06 20.94
C LEU A 106 8.91 -8.08 21.83
N ARG A 107 7.88 -8.80 21.37
CA ARG A 107 7.27 -9.91 22.13
C ARG A 107 6.77 -10.98 21.16
N GLU A 108 7.39 -12.15 21.27
CA GLU A 108 7.13 -13.40 20.56
C GLU A 108 5.94 -14.19 21.17
N PRO A 109 5.65 -15.43 20.75
CA PRO A 109 5.33 -15.90 19.40
C PRO A 109 4.00 -16.67 19.43
N ASP A 110 3.21 -16.63 18.37
CA ASP A 110 2.36 -17.78 18.04
C ASP A 110 1.89 -17.70 16.59
N ALA A 111 1.80 -18.88 16.01
CA ALA A 111 1.73 -19.15 14.60
C ALA A 111 0.47 -18.59 13.90
N VAL A 112 0.57 -18.60 12.56
CA VAL A 112 -0.54 -18.81 11.62
C VAL A 112 -1.48 -17.64 11.38
N ASN A 113 -1.52 -17.21 10.11
CA ASN A 113 -2.64 -16.50 9.46
C ASN A 113 -3.36 -15.47 10.33
N ARG A 114 -2.83 -14.25 10.45
CA ARG A 114 -3.66 -13.12 10.91
C ARG A 114 -3.36 -11.87 10.10
N SER A 115 -4.42 -11.44 9.42
CA SER A 115 -4.67 -10.12 8.86
C SER A 115 -3.98 -9.01 9.65
N ALA A 116 -3.25 -8.13 8.97
CA ALA A 116 -2.78 -6.89 9.56
C ALA A 116 -4.01 -6.02 9.89
N SER A 117 -4.31 -5.91 11.18
CA SER A 117 -5.35 -5.06 11.72
C SER A 117 -4.84 -3.63 11.84
N GLY A 118 -5.27 -2.76 10.94
CA GLY A 118 -5.22 -1.31 11.09
C GLY A 118 -6.62 -0.77 10.86
N SER A 119 -7.35 -0.51 11.95
CA SER A 119 -8.64 0.19 11.86
C SER A 119 -8.35 1.62 11.41
N CYS A 120 -8.71 1.93 10.16
CA CYS A 120 -9.03 3.30 9.79
C CYS A 120 -10.25 3.69 10.63
N ARG A 121 -10.07 4.61 11.57
CA ARG A 121 -11.18 5.30 12.23
C ARG A 121 -11.54 6.55 11.44
#